data_AF-A0A832R6N3-F1
#
_entry.id   AF-A0A832R6N3-F1
#
_cell.length_a   1.000
_cell.length_b   1.000
_cell.length_c   1.000
_cell.angle_alpha   90.00
_cell.angle_beta   90.00
_cell.angle_gamma   90.00
#
_symmetry.space_group_name_H-M   'P 1'
#
loop_
_entity.id
_entity.type
_entity.pdbx_description
1 polymer ?
#
loop_
_entity_poly.entity_id
_entity_poly.type
_entity_poly.pdbx_seq_one_letter_code
_entity_poly.pdbx_strand_id
1 'polypeptide(L)'
;SSATMRNLPAGVESMRTGDAKFIQEIFGRFATAMIIGVFAIYSVLVLLFHKFVQPLTILSALPPSAAGAIVALLIFGHGLAINSLIGLLMLMGIVTKNSILLVEYAIKAQRDHGLTMLEAMMDSCAKRARPIVMTSIAMSAGMLPVALGLAGDPSFRSPMGVAVLGGLFVSTVVSLFIVPVFYTLMEDMQSSVARGINKFKGKTTAAEVPETPSALQ
;
A
#
# COMPACT_ATOMS: atom_id res chain seq x y z
N SER A 1 39.11 26.69 13.95
CA SER A 1 38.32 26.94 12.73
C SER A 1 37.21 28.00 12.95
N SER A 2 37.49 29.17 13.53
CA SER A 2 36.42 30.13 13.92
C SER A 2 36.68 31.61 13.58
N ALA A 3 37.89 32.01 13.15
CA ALA A 3 38.21 33.43 12.91
C ALA A 3 38.13 33.88 11.44
N THR A 4 38.12 32.97 10.46
CA THR A 4 38.26 33.33 9.03
C THR A 4 36.93 33.60 8.31
N MET A 5 35.78 33.40 8.94
CA MET A 5 34.45 33.65 8.33
C MET A 5 33.95 35.10 8.46
N ARG A 6 34.71 36.02 9.08
CA ARG A 6 34.27 37.41 9.31
C ARG A 6 34.63 38.40 8.19
N ASN A 7 35.41 37.99 7.20
CA ASN A 7 35.77 38.85 6.07
C ASN A 7 35.52 38.12 4.74
N LEU A 8 34.24 37.92 4.40
CA LEU A 8 33.85 37.63 3.02
C LEU A 8 33.50 38.96 2.33
N PRO A 9 34.09 39.28 1.16
CA PRO A 9 33.78 40.50 0.42
C PRO A 9 32.32 40.52 -0.05
N ALA A 10 31.73 41.72 -0.07
CA ALA A 10 30.33 41.99 -0.43
C ALA A 10 30.05 41.61 -1.89
N GLY A 11 29.64 40.36 -2.09
CA GLY A 11 29.45 39.76 -3.41
C GLY A 11 29.38 38.22 -3.38
N VAL A 12 29.81 37.60 -2.28
CA VAL A 12 29.58 36.17 -2.04
C VAL A 12 28.32 36.01 -1.19
N GLU A 13 27.15 36.00 -1.84
CA GLU A 13 25.96 35.44 -1.22
C GLU A 13 26.21 33.95 -0.94
N SER A 14 26.07 33.57 0.32
CA SER A 14 26.15 32.18 0.73
C SER A 14 25.03 31.40 0.03
N MET A 15 25.38 30.59 -0.98
CA MET A 15 24.49 29.64 -1.65
C MET A 15 23.89 28.55 -0.73
N ARG A 16 23.89 28.72 0.60
CA ARG A 16 23.26 27.79 1.57
C ARG A 16 21.72 27.87 1.57
N THR A 17 21.13 28.92 1.00
CA THR A 17 19.66 29.02 0.82
C THR A 17 19.15 28.20 -0.38
N GLY A 18 20.02 27.91 -1.36
CA GLY A 18 19.64 27.17 -2.57
C GLY A 18 19.38 25.68 -2.31
N ASP A 19 20.25 25.03 -1.54
CA ASP A 19 20.18 23.57 -1.31
C ASP A 19 18.93 23.14 -0.55
N ALA A 20 18.53 23.90 0.48
CA ALA A 20 17.32 23.60 1.25
C ALA A 20 16.03 23.80 0.41
N LYS A 21 15.98 24.86 -0.40
CA LYS A 21 14.88 25.11 -1.34
C LYS A 21 14.80 24.02 -2.42
N PHE A 22 15.95 23.62 -2.96
CA PHE A 22 16.04 22.56 -3.95
C PHE A 22 15.57 21.20 -3.41
N ILE A 23 15.98 20.84 -2.19
CA ILE A 23 15.50 19.63 -1.52
C ILE A 23 13.97 19.69 -1.32
N GLN A 24 13.44 20.82 -0.83
CA GLN A 24 12.00 20.99 -0.64
C GLN A 24 11.23 20.89 -1.96
N GLU A 25 11.76 21.45 -3.04
CA GLU A 25 11.18 21.36 -4.38
C GLU A 25 11.14 19.90 -4.88
N ILE A 26 12.22 19.14 -4.68
CA ILE A 26 12.26 17.71 -5.04
C ILE A 26 11.21 16.92 -4.25
N PHE A 27 11.11 17.14 -2.94
CA PHE A 27 10.08 16.48 -2.13
C PHE A 27 8.66 16.86 -2.58
N GLY A 28 8.41 18.12 -2.90
CA GLY A 28 7.12 18.58 -3.42
C GLY A 28 6.78 17.92 -4.75
N ARG A 29 7.73 17.88 -5.69
CA ARG A 29 7.55 17.18 -6.98
C ARG A 29 7.35 15.68 -6.79
N PHE A 30 8.08 15.07 -5.87
CA PHE A 30 7.93 13.65 -5.53
C PHE A 30 6.57 13.34 -4.91
N ALA A 31 6.08 14.15 -3.97
CA ALA A 31 4.77 13.99 -3.36
C ALA A 31 3.66 14.05 -4.41
N THR A 32 3.73 15.02 -5.33
CA THR A 32 2.80 15.11 -6.47
C THR A 32 2.90 13.88 -7.37
N ALA A 33 4.10 13.42 -7.69
CA ALA A 33 4.32 12.21 -8.49
C ALA A 33 3.75 10.94 -7.81
N MET A 34 3.88 10.82 -6.49
CA MET A 34 3.30 9.73 -5.70
C MET A 34 1.77 9.76 -5.75
N ILE A 35 1.14 10.93 -5.63
CA ILE A 35 -0.31 11.07 -5.73
C ILE A 35 -0.81 10.65 -7.12
N ILE A 36 -0.15 11.13 -8.18
CA ILE A 36 -0.49 10.75 -9.56
C ILE A 36 -0.29 9.24 -9.76
N GLY A 37 0.81 8.67 -9.24
CA GLY A 37 1.10 7.24 -9.32
C GLY A 37 0.04 6.39 -8.60
N VAL A 38 -0.36 6.79 -7.39
CA VAL A 38 -1.44 6.15 -6.63
C VAL A 38 -2.76 6.22 -7.40
N PHE A 39 -3.09 7.38 -7.98
CA PHE A 39 -4.30 7.54 -8.78
C PHE A 39 -4.28 6.70 -10.07
N ALA A 40 -3.12 6.58 -10.73
CA ALA A 40 -2.94 5.73 -11.89
C ALA A 40 -3.13 4.25 -11.54
N ILE A 41 -2.51 3.78 -10.45
CA ILE A 41 -2.70 2.42 -9.92
C ILE A 41 -4.18 2.19 -9.58
N TYR A 42 -4.82 3.12 -8.86
CA TYR A 42 -6.23 3.04 -8.52
C TYR A 42 -7.11 2.87 -9.77
N SER A 43 -6.89 3.70 -10.79
CA SER A 43 -7.64 3.66 -12.06
C SER A 43 -7.50 2.29 -12.74
N VAL A 44 -6.27 1.77 -12.83
CA VAL A 44 -6.02 0.43 -13.40
C VAL A 44 -6.72 -0.67 -12.59
N LEU A 45 -6.71 -0.58 -11.25
CA LEU A 45 -7.37 -1.56 -10.39
C LEU A 45 -8.89 -1.52 -10.47
N VAL A 46 -9.48 -0.33 -10.61
CA VAL A 46 -10.92 -0.18 -10.84
C VAL A 46 -11.32 -0.85 -12.15
N LEU A 47 -10.53 -0.66 -13.22
CA LEU A 47 -10.73 -1.33 -14.50
C LEU A 47 -10.54 -2.84 -14.40
N LEU A 48 -9.59 -3.31 -13.58
CA LEU A 48 -9.34 -4.73 -13.38
C LEU A 48 -10.48 -5.43 -12.63
N PHE A 49 -10.91 -4.86 -11.50
CA PHE A 49 -11.86 -5.52 -10.60
C PHE A 49 -13.33 -5.14 -10.81
N HIS A 50 -13.60 -4.09 -11.60
CA HIS A 50 -14.95 -3.52 -11.81
C HIS A 50 -15.67 -3.13 -10.50
N LYS A 51 -14.91 -2.86 -9.44
CA LYS A 51 -15.41 -2.43 -8.12
C LYS A 51 -14.51 -1.33 -7.56
N PHE A 52 -15.11 -0.34 -6.90
CA PHE A 52 -14.37 0.83 -6.37
C PHE A 52 -13.76 0.59 -4.97
N VAL A 53 -14.32 -0.31 -4.17
CA VAL A 53 -13.88 -0.51 -2.77
C VAL A 53 -12.67 -1.44 -2.64
N GLN A 54 -12.55 -2.42 -3.54
CA GLN A 54 -11.43 -3.38 -3.53
C GLN A 54 -10.08 -2.70 -3.82
N PRO A 55 -9.94 -1.84 -4.85
CA PRO A 55 -8.74 -1.05 -5.08
C PRO A 55 -8.32 -0.19 -3.89
N LEU A 56 -9.29 0.42 -3.20
CA LEU A 56 -9.02 1.26 -2.04
C LEU A 56 -8.43 0.45 -0.88
N THR A 57 -8.87 -0.79 -0.69
CA THR A 57 -8.32 -1.69 0.32
C THR A 57 -6.89 -2.11 0.00
N ILE A 58 -6.56 -2.29 -1.28
CA ILE A 58 -5.18 -2.61 -1.72
C ILE A 58 -4.25 -1.43 -1.45
N LEU A 59 -4.71 -0.20 -1.71
CA LEU A 59 -3.93 1.02 -1.53
C LEU A 59 -3.69 1.38 -0.06
N SER A 60 -4.52 0.89 0.88
CA SER A 60 -4.32 1.14 2.32
C SER A 60 -3.05 0.49 2.88
N ALA A 61 -2.47 -0.48 2.17
CA ALA A 61 -1.19 -1.10 2.53
C ALA A 61 0.04 -0.22 2.20
N LEU A 62 -0.12 0.83 1.38
CA LEU A 62 0.98 1.70 0.96
C LEU A 62 1.56 2.56 2.10
N PRO A 63 0.76 3.30 2.91
CA PRO A 63 1.31 4.15 3.96
C PRO A 63 2.13 3.38 5.02
N PRO A 64 1.69 2.22 5.53
CA PRO A 64 2.50 1.43 6.46
C PRO A 64 3.85 0.99 5.85
N SER A 65 3.88 0.65 4.56
CA SER A 65 5.13 0.25 3.91
C SER A 65 6.08 1.44 3.73
N ALA A 66 5.56 2.61 3.32
CA ALA A 66 6.36 3.84 3.24
C ALA A 66 6.91 4.23 4.62
N ALA A 67 6.12 4.08 5.69
CA ALA A 67 6.59 4.27 7.06
C ALA A 67 7.73 3.31 7.41
N GLY A 68 7.61 2.03 7.04
CA GLY A 68 8.68 1.04 7.20
C GLY A 68 9.98 1.41 6.49
N ALA A 69 9.89 1.96 5.28
CA ALA A 69 11.05 2.44 4.52
C ALA A 69 11.73 3.63 5.21
N ILE A 70 10.95 4.61 5.69
CA ILE A 70 11.47 5.77 6.42
C ILE A 70 12.14 5.33 7.72
N VAL A 71 11.51 4.43 8.48
CA VAL A 71 12.08 3.89 9.73
C VAL A 71 13.40 3.17 9.46
N ALA A 72 13.49 2.36 8.40
CA ALA A 72 14.74 1.70 8.05
C ALA A 72 15.84 2.71 7.66
N LEU A 73 15.53 3.73 6.88
CA LEU A 73 16.49 4.80 6.55
C LEU A 73 17.03 5.46 7.83
N LEU A 74 16.16 5.75 8.80
CA LEU A 74 16.56 6.33 10.09
C LEU A 74 17.47 5.39 10.89
N ILE A 75 17.16 4.08 10.93
CA ILE A 75 17.98 3.08 11.65
C ILE A 75 19.38 2.96 11.05
N PHE A 76 19.49 2.97 9.72
CA PHE A 76 20.77 2.88 9.01
C PHE A 76 21.48 4.24 8.84
N GLY A 77 20.92 5.32 9.39
CA GLY A 77 21.52 6.66 9.35
C GLY A 77 21.54 7.30 7.95
N HIS A 78 20.66 6.86 7.05
CA HIS A 78 20.52 7.45 5.71
C HIS A 78 19.46 8.55 5.71
N GLY A 79 19.77 9.67 5.07
CA GLY A 79 18.81 10.76 4.86
C GLY A 79 17.84 10.48 3.72
N LEU A 80 16.72 11.20 3.73
CA LEU A 80 15.80 11.22 2.59
C LEU A 80 16.42 12.07 1.46
N ALA A 81 17.07 11.38 0.53
CA ALA A 81 17.66 11.94 -0.70
C ALA A 81 16.97 11.38 -1.95
N ILE A 82 17.27 11.95 -3.12
CA ILE A 82 16.70 11.54 -4.42
C ILE A 82 16.71 10.01 -4.60
N ASN A 83 17.79 9.34 -4.21
CA ASN A 83 17.93 7.89 -4.42
C ASN A 83 17.01 7.08 -3.49
N SER A 84 16.83 7.54 -2.26
CA SER A 84 15.86 6.93 -1.34
C SER A 84 14.41 7.13 -1.83
N LEU A 85 14.12 8.27 -2.47
CA LEU A 85 12.81 8.53 -3.08
C LEU A 85 12.52 7.58 -4.24
N ILE A 86 13.51 7.29 -5.09
CA ILE A 86 13.41 6.24 -6.12
C ILE A 86 13.11 4.88 -5.46
N GLY A 87 13.78 4.58 -4.33
CA GLY A 87 13.49 3.42 -3.50
C GLY A 87 12.03 3.34 -3.05
N LEU A 88 11.49 4.44 -2.50
CA LEU A 88 10.07 4.53 -2.10
C LEU A 88 9.13 4.35 -3.29
N LEU A 89 9.45 4.90 -4.46
CA LEU A 89 8.63 4.77 -5.67
C LEU A 89 8.57 3.31 -6.15
N MET A 90 9.71 2.61 -6.17
CA MET A 90 9.75 1.19 -6.51
C MET A 90 8.97 0.36 -5.49
N LEU A 91 9.17 0.65 -4.20
CA LEU A 91 8.48 -0.01 -3.11
C LEU A 91 6.95 0.08 -3.28
N MET A 92 6.43 1.23 -3.68
CA MET A 92 5.01 1.41 -3.98
C MET A 92 4.47 0.33 -4.93
N GLY A 93 5.18 0.05 -6.03
CA GLY A 93 4.77 -0.98 -6.99
C GLY A 93 4.86 -2.41 -6.42
N ILE A 94 5.91 -2.69 -5.65
CA ILE A 94 6.14 -4.00 -5.04
C ILE A 94 5.04 -4.34 -4.04
N VAL A 95 4.71 -3.39 -3.16
CA VAL A 95 3.67 -3.52 -2.14
C VAL A 95 2.30 -3.71 -2.78
N THR A 96 2.03 -2.93 -3.83
CA THR A 96 0.78 -3.03 -4.58
C THR A 96 0.65 -4.42 -5.20
N LYS A 97 1.71 -4.95 -5.84
CA LYS A 97 1.70 -6.31 -6.42
C LYS A 97 1.36 -7.37 -5.36
N ASN A 98 1.98 -7.32 -4.19
CA ASN A 98 1.73 -8.28 -3.11
C ASN A 98 0.27 -8.22 -2.63
N SER A 99 -0.29 -7.02 -2.53
CA SER A 99 -1.66 -6.78 -2.09
C SER A 99 -2.70 -7.17 -3.15
N ILE A 100 -2.44 -6.90 -4.42
CA ILE A 100 -3.29 -7.30 -5.55
C ILE A 100 -3.45 -8.83 -5.59
N LEU A 101 -2.34 -9.57 -5.50
CA LEU A 101 -2.36 -11.04 -5.62
C LEU A 101 -3.21 -11.72 -4.53
N LEU A 102 -3.27 -11.12 -3.34
CA LEU A 102 -4.08 -11.61 -2.23
C LEU A 102 -5.57 -11.36 -2.49
N VAL A 103 -5.93 -10.12 -2.82
CA VAL A 103 -7.33 -9.71 -3.05
C VAL A 103 -7.91 -10.40 -4.28
N GLU A 104 -7.15 -10.53 -5.37
CA GLU A 104 -7.58 -11.25 -6.56
C GLU A 104 -7.90 -12.73 -6.25
N TYR A 105 -7.07 -13.39 -5.44
CA TYR A 105 -7.33 -14.77 -5.05
C TYR A 105 -8.58 -14.89 -4.17
N ALA A 106 -8.81 -13.92 -3.28
CA ALA A 106 -10.00 -13.92 -2.42
C ALA A 106 -11.28 -13.73 -3.24
N ILE A 107 -11.26 -12.81 -4.20
CA ILE A 107 -12.38 -12.61 -5.13
C ILE A 107 -12.64 -13.87 -5.94
N LYS A 108 -11.57 -14.53 -6.40
CA LYS A 108 -11.69 -15.79 -7.13
C LYS A 108 -12.27 -16.89 -6.26
N ALA A 109 -11.82 -17.03 -5.02
CA ALA A 109 -12.34 -18.03 -4.09
C ALA A 109 -13.82 -17.79 -3.73
N GLN A 110 -14.24 -16.54 -3.58
CA GLN A 110 -15.64 -16.18 -3.37
C GLN A 110 -16.52 -16.52 -4.58
N ARG A 111 -16.02 -16.31 -5.81
CA ARG A 111 -16.75 -16.61 -7.05
C ARG A 111 -16.82 -18.11 -7.37
N ASP A 112 -15.70 -18.81 -7.24
CA ASP A 112 -15.57 -20.21 -7.70
C ASP A 112 -16.10 -21.20 -6.64
N HIS A 113 -15.94 -20.89 -5.35
CA HIS A 113 -16.27 -21.80 -4.25
C HIS A 113 -17.46 -21.32 -3.40
N GLY A 114 -18.03 -20.14 -3.68
CA GLY A 114 -19.15 -19.59 -2.93
C GLY A 114 -18.85 -19.32 -1.46
N LEU A 115 -17.57 -19.27 -1.09
CA LEU A 115 -17.10 -19.12 0.28
C LEU A 115 -17.58 -17.79 0.88
N THR A 116 -17.81 -17.79 2.19
CA THR A 116 -17.95 -16.53 2.90
C THR A 116 -16.66 -15.73 2.77
N MET A 117 -16.77 -14.42 2.85
CA MET A 117 -15.63 -13.53 2.66
C MET A 117 -14.42 -13.87 3.55
N LEU A 118 -14.70 -14.15 4.83
CA LEU A 118 -13.69 -14.43 5.82
C LEU A 118 -12.94 -15.73 5.45
N GLU A 119 -13.69 -16.77 5.05
CA GLU A 119 -13.12 -18.02 4.57
C GLU A 119 -12.29 -17.83 3.28
N ALA A 120 -12.79 -17.05 2.33
CA ALA A 120 -12.09 -16.74 1.09
C ALA A 120 -10.76 -16.00 1.38
N MET A 121 -10.74 -15.05 2.31
CA MET A 121 -9.52 -14.33 2.70
C MET A 121 -8.51 -15.23 3.44
N MET A 122 -8.97 -16.08 4.36
CA MET A 122 -8.09 -17.03 5.05
C MET A 122 -7.46 -18.02 4.07
N ASP A 123 -8.25 -18.59 3.17
CA ASP A 123 -7.77 -19.51 2.13
C ASP A 123 -6.76 -18.81 1.19
N SER A 124 -7.05 -17.56 0.82
CA SER A 124 -6.13 -16.72 0.04
C SER A 124 -4.80 -16.50 0.74
N CYS A 125 -4.83 -16.16 2.03
CA CYS A 125 -3.62 -15.95 2.81
C CYS A 125 -2.76 -17.21 2.84
N ALA A 126 -3.36 -18.37 3.11
CA ALA A 126 -2.64 -19.65 3.17
C ALA A 126 -1.99 -20.01 1.82
N LYS A 127 -2.72 -19.84 0.72
CA LYS A 127 -2.23 -20.20 -0.63
C LYS A 127 -1.24 -19.19 -1.18
N ARG A 128 -1.32 -17.91 -0.79
CA ARG A 128 -0.42 -16.85 -1.26
C ARG A 128 0.80 -16.63 -0.37
N ALA A 129 0.78 -17.09 0.88
CA ALA A 129 1.92 -16.95 1.77
C ALA A 129 3.23 -17.48 1.14
N ARG A 130 3.18 -18.67 0.51
CA ARG A 130 4.36 -19.25 -0.17
C ARG A 130 4.90 -18.35 -1.30
N PRO A 131 4.10 -17.96 -2.32
CA PRO A 131 4.54 -17.02 -3.34
C PRO A 131 5.01 -15.65 -2.82
N ILE A 132 4.34 -15.07 -1.82
CA ILE A 132 4.69 -13.74 -1.27
C ILE A 132 6.03 -13.79 -0.54
N VAL A 133 6.26 -14.86 0.24
CA VAL A 133 7.54 -15.08 0.91
C VAL A 133 8.65 -15.31 -0.12
N MET A 134 8.39 -16.08 -1.17
CA MET A 134 9.35 -16.31 -2.26
C MET A 134 9.81 -15.01 -2.92
N THR A 135 8.89 -14.11 -3.27
CA THR A 135 9.26 -12.81 -3.88
C THR A 135 9.98 -11.91 -2.89
N SER A 136 9.53 -11.91 -1.63
CA SER A 136 10.17 -11.11 -0.58
C SER A 136 11.61 -11.53 -0.34
N ILE A 137 11.88 -12.84 -0.27
CA ILE A 137 13.24 -13.37 -0.10
C ILE A 137 14.09 -13.08 -1.33
N ALA A 138 13.57 -13.33 -2.54
CA ALA A 138 14.33 -13.09 -3.78
C ALA A 138 14.73 -11.62 -3.92
N MET A 139 13.79 -10.71 -3.65
CA MET A 139 14.04 -9.27 -3.68
C MET A 139 14.98 -8.83 -2.57
N SER A 140 14.80 -9.37 -1.36
CA SER A 140 15.70 -9.08 -0.24
C SER A 140 17.12 -9.50 -0.55
N ALA A 141 17.32 -10.71 -1.08
CA ALA A 141 18.63 -11.20 -1.49
C ALA A 141 19.26 -10.34 -2.59
N GLY A 142 18.47 -9.89 -3.58
CA GLY A 142 18.97 -9.01 -4.64
C GLY A 142 19.33 -7.60 -4.15
N MET A 143 18.60 -7.08 -3.18
CA MET A 143 18.78 -5.71 -2.68
C MET A 143 19.73 -5.62 -1.47
N LEU A 144 20.00 -6.74 -0.78
CA LEU A 144 20.93 -6.82 0.35
C LEU A 144 22.35 -6.35 0.00
N PRO A 145 23.03 -6.80 -1.08
CA PRO A 145 24.35 -6.31 -1.43
C PRO A 145 24.34 -4.82 -1.83
N VAL A 146 23.23 -4.35 -2.40
CA VAL A 146 23.03 -2.94 -2.77
C VAL A 146 22.92 -2.07 -1.52
N ALA A 147 22.14 -2.52 -0.53
CA ALA A 147 21.96 -1.86 0.76
C ALA A 147 23.21 -1.87 1.64
N LEU A 148 24.09 -2.87 1.49
CA LEU A 148 25.38 -2.92 2.16
C LEU A 148 26.47 -2.12 1.43
N GLY A 149 26.16 -1.52 0.27
CA GLY A 149 27.14 -0.78 -0.53
C GLY A 149 28.18 -1.66 -1.21
N LEU A 150 27.95 -2.98 -1.30
CA LEU A 150 28.87 -3.93 -1.94
C LEU A 150 28.74 -3.92 -3.48
N ALA A 151 27.70 -3.28 -4.02
CA ALA A 151 27.37 -3.27 -5.44
C ALA A 151 27.43 -1.86 -6.03
N GLY A 152 28.54 -1.52 -6.72
CA GLY A 152 28.70 -0.24 -7.43
C GLY A 152 28.98 0.94 -6.50
N ASP A 153 28.45 2.12 -6.82
CA ASP A 153 28.59 3.33 -6.01
C ASP A 153 27.76 3.24 -4.70
N PRO A 154 28.40 3.09 -3.53
CA PRO A 154 27.70 2.89 -2.26
C PRO A 154 26.89 4.12 -1.83
N SER A 155 27.42 5.33 -2.07
CA SER A 155 26.79 6.58 -1.65
C SER A 155 25.48 6.82 -2.40
N PHE A 156 25.39 6.35 -3.65
CA PHE A 156 24.19 6.47 -4.44
C PHE A 156 23.18 5.35 -4.14
N ARG A 157 23.65 4.09 -4.07
CA ARG A 157 22.78 2.89 -4.09
C ARG A 157 22.35 2.39 -2.71
N SER A 158 23.16 2.59 -1.67
CA SER A 158 22.85 2.13 -0.31
C SER A 158 21.52 2.69 0.21
N PRO A 159 21.23 4.00 0.13
CA PRO A 159 19.98 4.56 0.64
C PRO A 159 18.75 4.02 -0.11
N MET A 160 18.87 3.79 -1.42
CA MET A 160 17.81 3.20 -2.24
C MET A 160 17.53 1.75 -1.81
N GLY A 161 18.58 0.95 -1.60
CA GLY A 161 18.46 -0.45 -1.19
C GLY A 161 17.86 -0.60 0.22
N VAL A 162 18.32 0.21 1.18
CA VAL A 162 17.81 0.20 2.56
C VAL A 162 16.33 0.59 2.61
N ALA A 163 15.92 1.63 1.86
CA ALA A 163 14.52 2.04 1.80
C ALA A 163 13.62 0.90 1.29
N VAL A 164 14.04 0.21 0.23
CA VAL A 164 13.29 -0.93 -0.34
C VAL A 164 13.25 -2.10 0.64
N LEU A 165 14.37 -2.48 1.25
CA LEU A 165 14.42 -3.61 2.19
C LEU A 165 13.55 -3.38 3.42
N GLY A 166 13.65 -2.19 4.03
CA GLY A 166 12.85 -1.85 5.20
C GLY A 166 11.35 -1.81 4.89
N GLY A 167 11.00 -1.15 3.79
CA GLY A 167 9.63 -1.07 3.33
C GLY A 167 9.05 -2.42 2.94
N LEU A 168 9.85 -3.27 2.29
CA LEU A 168 9.47 -4.62 1.89
C LEU A 168 9.20 -5.48 3.11
N PHE A 169 10.10 -5.50 4.09
CA PHE A 169 9.97 -6.31 5.29
C PHE A 169 8.68 -5.96 6.05
N VAL A 170 8.44 -4.66 6.26
CA VAL A 170 7.20 -4.17 6.86
C VAL A 170 6.01 -4.54 5.99
N SER A 171 6.08 -4.37 4.66
CA SER A 171 4.96 -4.70 3.76
C SER A 171 4.61 -6.17 3.75
N THR A 172 5.57 -7.08 3.87
CA THR A 172 5.32 -8.52 3.85
C THR A 172 4.57 -8.93 5.12
N VAL A 173 4.97 -8.41 6.27
CA VAL A 173 4.28 -8.67 7.55
C VAL A 173 2.90 -8.00 7.57
N VAL A 174 2.85 -6.71 7.20
CA VAL A 174 1.63 -5.91 7.17
C VAL A 174 0.63 -6.48 6.15
N SER A 175 1.05 -6.86 4.95
CA SER A 175 0.11 -7.38 3.93
C SER A 175 -0.58 -8.67 4.35
N LEU A 176 0.10 -9.55 5.10
CA LEU A 176 -0.52 -10.78 5.60
C LEU A 176 -1.47 -10.56 6.78
N PHE A 177 -1.29 -9.50 7.58
CA PHE A 177 -2.12 -9.22 8.77
C PHE A 177 -3.16 -8.11 8.57
N ILE A 178 -2.76 -6.98 8.00
CA ILE A 178 -3.58 -5.77 7.88
C ILE A 178 -4.55 -5.86 6.70
N VAL A 179 -4.16 -6.43 5.56
CA VAL A 179 -5.07 -6.57 4.41
C VAL A 179 -6.31 -7.41 4.75
N PRO A 180 -6.23 -8.59 5.41
CA PRO A 180 -7.42 -9.31 5.81
C PRO A 180 -8.31 -8.50 6.77
N VAL A 181 -7.72 -7.83 7.76
CA VAL A 181 -8.48 -7.03 8.74
C VAL A 181 -9.19 -5.84 8.08
N PHE A 182 -8.50 -5.07 7.24
CA PHE A 182 -9.10 -3.92 6.56
C PHE A 182 -10.16 -4.35 5.54
N TYR A 183 -9.93 -5.48 4.85
CA TYR A 183 -10.89 -5.98 3.87
C TYR A 183 -12.15 -6.53 4.54
N THR A 184 -12.03 -7.23 5.67
CA THR A 184 -13.20 -7.64 6.48
C THR A 184 -13.97 -6.43 7.02
N LEU A 185 -13.26 -5.39 7.50
CA LEU A 185 -13.92 -4.16 7.98
C LEU A 185 -14.70 -3.45 6.87
N MET A 186 -14.14 -3.33 5.67
CA MET A 186 -14.84 -2.70 4.55
C MET A 186 -16.04 -3.52 4.07
N GLU A 187 -15.97 -4.85 4.11
CA GLU A 187 -17.13 -5.69 3.79
C GLU A 187 -18.20 -5.68 4.88
N ASP A 188 -17.84 -5.67 6.15
CA ASP A 188 -18.80 -5.55 7.25
C ASP A 188 -19.55 -4.21 7.19
N MET A 189 -18.88 -3.13 6.77
CA MET A 189 -19.54 -1.85 6.49
C MET A 189 -20.53 -1.98 5.32
N GLN A 190 -20.15 -2.64 4.22
CA GLN A 190 -21.06 -2.84 3.08
C GLN A 190 -22.26 -3.74 3.43
N SER A 191 -22.03 -4.82 4.16
CA SER A 191 -23.09 -5.76 4.57
C SER A 191 -24.05 -5.14 5.58
N SER A 192 -23.57 -4.24 6.44
CA SER A 192 -24.39 -3.51 7.41
C SER A 192 -25.22 -2.41 6.73
N VAL A 193 -24.65 -1.71 5.75
CA VAL A 193 -25.38 -0.72 4.93
C VAL A 193 -26.43 -1.42 4.05
N ALA A 194 -26.11 -2.55 3.42
CA ALA A 194 -27.06 -3.33 2.62
C ALA A 194 -28.20 -3.90 3.46
N ARG A 195 -27.91 -4.40 4.68
CA ARG A 195 -28.93 -4.85 5.64
C ARG A 195 -29.82 -3.69 6.13
N GLY A 196 -29.24 -2.51 6.36
CA GLY A 196 -29.98 -1.30 6.72
C GLY A 196 -30.96 -0.84 5.63
N ILE A 197 -30.54 -0.91 4.37
CA ILE A 197 -31.37 -0.55 3.20
C ILE A 197 -32.48 -1.59 2.96
N ASN A 198 -32.18 -2.89 3.06
CA ASN A 198 -33.20 -3.94 2.93
C ASN A 198 -34.23 -3.93 4.07
N LYS A 199 -33.82 -3.56 5.30
CA LYS A 199 -34.75 -3.40 6.43
C LYS A 199 -35.70 -2.21 6.24
N PHE A 200 -35.32 -1.21 5.46
CA PHE A 200 -36.19 -0.09 5.08
C PHE A 200 -37.14 -0.45 3.92
N LYS A 201 -36.70 -1.30 2.98
CA LYS A 201 -37.50 -1.74 1.82
C LYS A 201 -38.49 -2.87 2.14
N GLY A 202 -38.22 -3.68 3.17
CA GLY A 202 -39.04 -4.81 3.59
C GLY A 202 -40.31 -4.48 4.40
N LYS A 203 -40.60 -3.20 4.66
CA LYS A 203 -41.82 -2.78 5.40
C LYS A 203 -43.03 -2.45 4.52
N THR A 204 -42.92 -2.51 3.19
CA THR A 204 -44.01 -2.09 2.27
C THR A 204 -44.75 -3.26 1.58
N THR A 205 -44.38 -4.52 1.85
CA THR A 205 -45.00 -5.70 1.18
C THR A 205 -45.54 -6.74 2.19
N ALA A 206 -45.99 -6.30 3.36
CA ALA A 206 -46.53 -7.16 4.41
C ALA A 206 -47.95 -6.77 4.87
N ALA A 207 -48.74 -6.23 3.94
CA ALA A 207 -50.20 -6.18 3.98
C ALA A 207 -50.60 -6.34 2.51
N GLU A 208 -51.23 -7.41 2.04
CA GLU A 208 -52.49 -7.98 2.49
C GLU A 208 -52.80 -9.16 1.53
N VAL A 209 -53.00 -10.39 2.02
CA VAL A 209 -54.00 -11.36 1.52
C VAL A 209 -54.25 -12.39 2.64
N PRO A 210 -55.42 -12.41 3.29
CA PRO A 210 -55.80 -13.51 4.17
C PRO A 210 -56.21 -14.73 3.33
N GLU A 211 -55.74 -15.90 3.75
CA GLU A 211 -56.12 -17.21 3.23
C GLU A 211 -57.62 -17.47 3.43
N THR A 212 -58.33 -17.88 2.38
CA THR A 212 -59.64 -18.55 2.50
C THR A 212 -59.40 -20.06 2.58
N PRO A 213 -59.90 -20.77 3.61
CA PRO A 213 -59.67 -22.21 3.74
C PRO A 213 -60.48 -22.99 2.72
N SER A 214 -59.83 -23.97 2.09
CA SER A 214 -60.48 -25.08 1.39
C SER A 214 -61.41 -25.85 2.33
N ALA A 215 -62.71 -25.82 2.05
CA ALA A 215 -63.69 -26.75 2.60
C ALA A 215 -64.49 -27.35 1.45
N LEU A 216 -64.12 -28.57 1.08
CA LEU A 216 -65.04 -29.57 0.57
C LEU A 216 -65.96 -29.98 1.73
N GLN A 217 -67.20 -29.49 1.71
CA GLN A 217 -68.47 -30.18 2.08
C GLN A 217 -69.62 -29.17 2.10
#